data_AF-A0A7V9EKU4-F1
#
_entry.id   AF-A0A7V9EKU4-F1
#
_cell.length_a   1.000
_cell.length_b   1.000
_cell.length_c   1.000
_cell.angle_alpha   90.00
_cell.angle_beta   90.00
_cell.angle_gamma   90.00
#
_symmetry.space_group_name_H-M   'P 1'
#
loop_
_entity.id
_entity.type
_entity.pdbx_description
1 polymer ?
#
loop_
_entity_poly.entity_id
_entity_poly.type
_entity_poly.pdbx_seq_one_letter_code
_entity_poly.pdbx_strand_id
1 'polypeptide(L)'
;MTGTRPDGIVSRTATAADAEEVLALIGARSGPEDVPEAEAAFIDGQDGFKRWLVAADGPRIVAVLALWEERVRVGETWLQAGQIDFVATASGYGRRGLMRGLIDEAHVRCAARRDALQIMLGIPYFYRQFGYSYTVPIPVTHEVPPDAKLEPPTGVLVRRATGDDLPALQALQEEAQRGADVAMPHSSHMWRWLMKAATVELRIAEEGGMPAGMSRLKRAPGAPDELVVAEVAAPTVEVARALLADARSLVGGSAISVVDRPAGALAHVLAEVGRHSYGGGADEYLIRVADPVVLLDALRPTLSARLNASAFGRGSGELLVSFYRRSAVLRYEGGAVTHVAAAPGEQAPVSEGGAGVPPDLVADLVFGPHGALELEATHADLNLGRQRALMETLFPPLRADILVFYID
;
A
#
# COMPACT_ATOMS: atom_id res chain seq x y z
N MET A 1 -13.89 19.25 -8.51
CA MET A 1 -14.76 20.23 -9.23
C MET A 1 -14.44 20.19 -10.73
N THR A 2 -15.31 20.66 -11.64
CA THR A 2 -15.00 20.84 -13.08
C THR A 2 -14.11 22.06 -13.28
N GLY A 3 -12.86 21.86 -13.71
CA GLY A 3 -11.95 22.95 -14.08
C GLY A 3 -11.63 22.90 -15.56
N THR A 4 -12.07 23.91 -16.32
CA THR A 4 -11.69 24.07 -17.73
C THR A 4 -10.35 24.78 -17.80
N ARG A 5 -9.38 24.15 -18.44
CA ARG A 5 -8.04 24.68 -18.65
C ARG A 5 -8.02 25.62 -19.87
N PRO A 6 -6.99 26.50 -20.00
CA PRO A 6 -6.87 27.41 -21.15
C PRO A 6 -6.80 26.70 -22.51
N ASP A 7 -6.39 25.42 -22.53
CA ASP A 7 -6.35 24.56 -23.71
C ASP A 7 -7.67 23.83 -24.00
N GLY A 8 -8.77 24.20 -23.30
CA GLY A 8 -10.11 23.64 -23.51
C GLY A 8 -10.34 22.29 -22.83
N ILE A 9 -9.31 21.68 -22.25
CA ILE A 9 -9.41 20.38 -21.56
C ILE A 9 -10.11 20.55 -20.22
N VAL A 10 -11.07 19.69 -19.92
CA VAL A 10 -11.88 19.74 -18.69
C VAL A 10 -11.50 18.59 -17.76
N SER A 11 -11.04 18.92 -16.55
CA SER A 11 -10.82 17.91 -15.50
C SER A 11 -12.08 17.75 -14.64
N ARG A 12 -12.53 16.52 -14.39
CA ARG A 12 -13.75 16.21 -13.64
C ARG A 12 -13.76 14.80 -13.07
N THR A 13 -14.72 14.51 -12.20
CA THR A 13 -15.11 13.12 -11.90
C THR A 13 -15.60 12.46 -13.18
N ALA A 14 -15.27 11.17 -13.36
CA ALA A 14 -15.87 10.37 -14.41
C ALA A 14 -17.38 10.19 -14.16
N THR A 15 -18.06 9.80 -15.22
CA THR A 15 -19.47 9.42 -15.27
C THR A 15 -19.55 8.03 -15.90
N ALA A 16 -20.69 7.35 -15.75
CA ALA A 16 -20.89 6.05 -16.40
C ALA A 16 -20.67 6.08 -17.93
N ALA A 17 -20.91 7.22 -18.57
CA ALA A 17 -20.72 7.38 -20.02
C ALA A 17 -19.25 7.41 -20.45
N ASP A 18 -18.30 7.60 -19.53
CA ASP A 18 -16.87 7.67 -19.85
C ASP A 18 -16.22 6.28 -19.93
N ALA A 19 -16.95 5.20 -19.65
CA ALA A 19 -16.40 3.85 -19.52
C ALA A 19 -15.59 3.43 -20.75
N GLU A 20 -16.15 3.55 -21.95
CA GLU A 20 -15.48 3.14 -23.20
C GLU A 20 -14.15 3.87 -23.40
N GLU A 21 -14.12 5.19 -23.23
CA GLU A 21 -12.93 6.02 -23.42
C GLU A 21 -11.87 5.80 -22.32
N VAL A 22 -12.30 5.61 -21.07
CA VAL A 22 -11.39 5.28 -19.96
C VAL A 22 -10.72 3.93 -20.22
N LEU A 23 -11.50 2.90 -20.56
CA LEU A 23 -10.98 1.56 -20.79
C LEU A 23 -10.09 1.50 -22.03
N ALA A 24 -10.45 2.21 -23.10
CA ALA A 24 -9.59 2.36 -24.28
C ALA A 24 -8.26 3.03 -23.92
N LEU A 25 -8.26 4.07 -23.08
CA LEU A 25 -7.05 4.73 -22.63
C LEU A 25 -6.17 3.82 -21.77
N ILE A 26 -6.75 3.06 -20.84
CA ILE A 26 -6.01 2.06 -20.04
C ILE A 26 -5.39 1.01 -20.96
N GLY A 27 -6.19 0.41 -21.86
CA GLY A 27 -5.70 -0.59 -22.82
C GLY A 27 -4.55 -0.08 -23.69
N ALA A 28 -4.58 1.20 -24.09
CA ALA A 28 -3.53 1.80 -24.89
C ALA A 28 -2.25 2.17 -24.12
N ARG A 29 -2.31 2.29 -22.78
CA ARG A 29 -1.18 2.78 -21.96
C ARG A 29 -0.56 1.74 -21.06
N SER A 30 -1.38 0.85 -20.50
CA SER A 30 -0.94 -0.23 -19.62
C SER A 30 -0.99 -1.60 -20.31
N GLY A 31 -1.81 -1.71 -21.36
CA GLY A 31 -1.95 -2.92 -22.18
C GLY A 31 -3.38 -3.46 -22.15
N PRO A 32 -3.83 -4.17 -23.20
CA PRO A 32 -5.19 -4.76 -23.25
C PRO A 32 -5.51 -5.67 -22.07
N GLU A 33 -4.48 -6.21 -21.42
CA GLU A 33 -4.54 -7.02 -20.23
C GLU A 33 -5.13 -6.39 -18.98
N ASP A 34 -4.91 -5.09 -18.80
CA ASP A 34 -5.35 -4.37 -17.60
C ASP A 34 -6.80 -3.90 -17.74
N VAL A 35 -7.38 -4.01 -18.95
CA VAL A 35 -8.74 -3.57 -19.25
C VAL A 35 -9.80 -4.31 -18.43
N PRO A 36 -9.78 -5.66 -18.28
CA PRO A 36 -10.76 -6.36 -17.46
C PRO A 36 -10.72 -5.93 -15.98
N GLU A 37 -9.52 -5.66 -15.45
CA GLU A 37 -9.35 -5.18 -14.07
C GLU A 37 -9.90 -3.77 -13.90
N ALA A 38 -9.57 -2.87 -14.84
CA ALA A 38 -10.09 -1.51 -14.90
C ALA A 38 -11.60 -1.47 -15.06
N GLU A 39 -12.17 -2.33 -15.91
CA GLU A 39 -13.61 -2.44 -16.14
C GLU A 39 -14.33 -2.85 -14.85
N ALA A 40 -13.87 -3.94 -14.22
CA ALA A 40 -14.43 -4.41 -12.95
C ALA A 40 -14.33 -3.33 -11.85
N ALA A 41 -13.25 -2.53 -11.83
CA ALA A 41 -13.09 -1.41 -10.91
C ALA A 41 -13.99 -0.21 -11.23
N PHE A 42 -14.23 0.07 -12.51
CA PHE A 42 -15.05 1.20 -12.98
C PHE A 42 -16.55 0.96 -12.75
N ILE A 43 -17.01 -0.28 -12.94
CA ILE A 43 -18.42 -0.67 -12.78
C ILE A 43 -18.74 -1.25 -11.39
N ASP A 44 -17.79 -1.18 -10.44
CA ASP A 44 -18.00 -1.70 -9.08
C ASP A 44 -19.11 -0.93 -8.34
N GLY A 45 -20.27 -1.59 -8.23
CA GLY A 45 -21.47 -1.00 -7.62
C GLY A 45 -22.10 0.05 -8.53
N GLN A 46 -23.09 0.78 -8.00
CA GLN A 46 -23.81 1.80 -8.79
C GLN A 46 -22.97 3.05 -9.09
N ASP A 47 -21.91 3.28 -8.32
CA ASP A 47 -21.15 4.53 -8.29
C ASP A 47 -19.64 4.33 -8.45
N GLY A 48 -19.20 3.17 -8.95
CA GLY A 48 -17.78 2.83 -9.15
C GLY A 48 -17.01 3.94 -9.86
N PHE A 49 -17.54 4.43 -10.97
CA PHE A 49 -16.99 5.53 -11.76
C PHE A 49 -16.70 6.83 -10.97
N LYS A 50 -17.38 7.09 -9.84
CA LYS A 50 -17.17 8.32 -9.05
C LYS A 50 -15.79 8.39 -8.40
N ARG A 51 -15.09 7.26 -8.27
CA ARG A 51 -13.71 7.17 -7.78
C ARG A 51 -12.67 7.56 -8.83
N TRP A 52 -13.09 7.69 -10.09
CA TRP A 52 -12.22 8.01 -11.21
C TRP A 52 -12.21 9.52 -11.49
N LEU A 53 -11.01 10.04 -11.70
CA LEU A 53 -10.76 11.40 -12.15
C LEU A 53 -10.29 11.36 -13.60
N VAL A 54 -10.89 12.18 -14.44
CA VAL A 54 -10.59 12.23 -15.88
C VAL A 54 -10.30 13.64 -16.36
N ALA A 55 -9.42 13.75 -17.35
CA ALA A 55 -9.24 14.94 -18.17
C ALA A 55 -9.82 14.67 -19.57
N ALA A 56 -10.79 15.48 -19.99
CA ALA A 56 -11.51 15.30 -21.25
C ALA A 56 -11.18 16.41 -22.27
N ASP A 57 -10.87 16.00 -23.51
CA ASP A 57 -10.76 16.87 -24.69
C ASP A 57 -11.97 16.62 -25.60
N GLY A 58 -13.01 17.44 -25.44
CA GLY A 58 -14.32 17.16 -26.03
C GLY A 58 -14.89 15.83 -25.51
N PRO A 59 -15.24 14.86 -26.39
CA PRO A 59 -15.72 13.55 -25.97
C PRO A 59 -14.60 12.60 -25.52
N ARG A 60 -13.33 12.90 -25.81
CA ARG A 60 -12.23 11.96 -25.56
C ARG A 60 -11.67 12.08 -24.16
N ILE A 61 -11.40 10.96 -23.51
CA ILE A 61 -10.65 10.95 -22.25
C ILE A 61 -9.15 10.86 -22.55
N VAL A 62 -8.40 11.88 -22.15
CA VAL A 62 -6.96 12.03 -22.50
C VAL A 62 -6.03 11.85 -21.30
N ALA A 63 -6.57 11.82 -20.09
CA ALA A 63 -5.85 11.40 -18.89
C ALA A 63 -6.84 10.86 -17.85
N VAL A 64 -6.40 9.91 -17.04
CA VAL A 64 -7.23 9.25 -16.03
C VAL A 64 -6.40 8.80 -14.83
N LEU A 65 -7.02 8.78 -13.64
CA LEU A 65 -6.58 8.01 -12.48
C LEU A 65 -7.79 7.56 -11.65
N ALA A 66 -7.63 6.50 -10.86
CA ALA A 66 -8.57 6.06 -9.84
C ALA A 66 -8.06 6.44 -8.44
N LEU A 67 -8.97 6.85 -7.54
CA LEU A 67 -8.69 7.12 -6.13
C LEU A 67 -9.54 6.23 -5.23
N TRP A 68 -8.91 5.27 -4.57
CA TRP A 68 -9.54 4.37 -3.62
C TRP A 68 -9.60 4.98 -2.22
N GLU A 69 -10.49 4.43 -1.38
CA GLU A 69 -10.57 4.77 0.04
C GLU A 69 -10.13 3.54 0.84
N GLU A 70 -8.96 3.65 1.44
CA GLU A 70 -8.29 2.56 2.15
C GLU A 70 -8.04 2.92 3.61
N ARG A 71 -7.69 1.91 4.41
CA ARG A 71 -7.34 2.09 5.81
C ARG A 71 -6.01 1.42 6.12
N VAL A 72 -5.14 2.17 6.79
CA VAL A 72 -3.82 1.68 7.21
C VAL A 72 -3.77 1.63 8.73
N ARG A 73 -3.48 0.47 9.29
CA ARG A 73 -3.21 0.27 10.70
C ARG A 73 -1.73 0.55 10.97
N VAL A 74 -1.43 1.33 12.00
CA VAL A 74 -0.07 1.52 12.55
C VAL A 74 -0.13 1.23 14.04
N GLY A 75 0.45 0.12 14.48
CA GLY A 75 0.22 -0.40 15.84
C GLY A 75 -1.27 -0.64 16.08
N GLU A 76 -1.86 0.13 17.01
CA GLU A 76 -3.28 0.07 17.36
C GLU A 76 -4.15 1.14 16.68
N THR A 77 -3.54 2.15 16.07
CA THR A 77 -4.25 3.24 15.39
C THR A 77 -4.62 2.84 13.96
N TRP A 78 -5.85 3.15 13.54
CA TRP A 78 -6.27 3.08 12.14
C TRP A 78 -6.34 4.48 11.52
N LEU A 79 -5.63 4.67 10.42
CA LEU A 79 -5.57 5.89 9.62
C LEU A 79 -6.40 5.72 8.34
N GLN A 80 -7.11 6.78 7.95
CA GLN A 80 -7.72 6.85 6.62
C GLN A 80 -6.65 7.16 5.58
N ALA A 81 -6.72 6.51 4.42
CA ALA A 81 -5.75 6.62 3.34
C ALA A 81 -6.43 6.68 1.97
N GLY A 82 -5.77 7.35 1.02
CA GLY A 82 -6.13 7.29 -0.39
C GLY A 82 -5.12 6.44 -1.17
N GLN A 83 -5.56 5.42 -1.90
CA GLN A 83 -4.70 4.71 -2.86
C GLN A 83 -4.96 5.24 -4.26
N ILE A 84 -3.91 5.60 -5.00
CA ILE A 84 -4.03 6.04 -6.40
C ILE A 84 -3.54 4.94 -7.33
N ASP A 85 -4.37 4.57 -8.30
CA ASP A 85 -4.10 3.54 -9.31
C ASP A 85 -4.63 3.94 -10.70
N PHE A 86 -4.43 3.06 -11.69
CA PHE A 86 -4.94 3.22 -13.05
C PHE A 86 -4.54 4.55 -13.69
N VAL A 87 -3.29 4.96 -13.45
CA VAL A 87 -2.77 6.25 -13.88
C VAL A 87 -2.35 6.18 -15.35
N ALA A 88 -3.09 6.85 -16.22
CA ALA A 88 -2.79 6.88 -17.65
C ALA A 88 -2.93 8.28 -18.25
N THR A 89 -2.13 8.55 -19.28
CA THR A 89 -2.21 9.78 -20.09
C THR A 89 -2.03 9.40 -21.55
N ALA A 90 -2.91 9.90 -22.42
CA ALA A 90 -2.91 9.59 -23.84
C ALA A 90 -1.59 10.03 -24.52
N SER A 91 -1.16 9.26 -25.52
CA SER A 91 0.00 9.64 -26.34
C SER A 91 -0.23 11.01 -27.00
N GLY A 92 0.79 11.86 -27.02
CA GLY A 92 0.68 13.25 -27.50
C GLY A 92 0.09 14.25 -26.49
N TYR A 93 -0.46 13.81 -25.36
CA TYR A 93 -0.96 14.68 -24.28
C TYR A 93 0.01 14.80 -23.08
N GLY A 94 1.15 14.11 -23.15
CA GLY A 94 2.21 14.20 -22.15
C GLY A 94 2.80 15.61 -22.00
N ARG A 95 3.34 15.91 -20.83
CA ARG A 95 3.99 17.21 -20.50
C ARG A 95 3.07 18.44 -20.59
N ARG A 96 1.75 18.25 -20.61
CA ARG A 96 0.76 19.34 -20.56
C ARG A 96 0.25 19.63 -19.14
N GLY A 97 0.76 18.93 -18.13
CA GLY A 97 0.35 19.11 -16.73
C GLY A 97 -1.05 18.53 -16.41
N LEU A 98 -1.57 17.64 -17.25
CA LEU A 98 -2.86 16.97 -17.01
C LEU A 98 -2.80 16.09 -15.77
N MET A 99 -1.81 15.21 -15.69
CA MET A 99 -1.66 14.31 -14.55
C MET A 99 -1.42 15.07 -13.23
N ARG A 100 -0.69 16.19 -13.28
CA ARG A 100 -0.55 17.09 -12.12
C ARG A 100 -1.92 17.56 -11.63
N GLY A 101 -2.76 18.05 -12.53
CA GLY A 101 -4.11 18.51 -12.17
C GLY A 101 -4.98 17.40 -11.57
N LEU A 102 -4.90 16.17 -12.10
CA LEU A 102 -5.65 15.04 -11.54
C LEU A 102 -5.13 14.62 -10.16
N ILE A 103 -3.81 14.56 -9.97
CA ILE A 103 -3.20 14.24 -8.67
C ILE A 103 -3.52 15.33 -7.63
N ASP A 104 -3.46 16.61 -8.01
CA ASP A 104 -3.81 17.72 -7.12
C ASP A 104 -5.27 17.63 -6.66
N GLU A 105 -6.22 17.30 -7.56
CA GLU A 105 -7.62 17.06 -7.19
C GLU A 105 -7.76 15.81 -6.31
N ALA A 106 -7.01 14.73 -6.57
CA ALA A 106 -6.99 13.56 -5.69
C ALA A 106 -6.52 13.93 -4.28
N HIS A 107 -5.48 14.76 -4.14
CA HIS A 107 -5.00 15.27 -2.86
C HIS A 107 -6.05 16.15 -2.16
N VAL A 108 -6.78 16.99 -2.89
CA VAL A 108 -7.88 17.79 -2.34
C VAL A 108 -8.99 16.90 -1.79
N ARG A 109 -9.35 15.82 -2.50
CA ARG A 109 -10.35 14.84 -2.02
C ARG A 109 -9.87 14.12 -0.76
N CYS A 110 -8.62 13.67 -0.76
CA CYS A 110 -8.01 13.06 0.41
C CYS A 110 -8.05 14.00 1.62
N ALA A 111 -7.69 15.27 1.43
CA ALA A 111 -7.74 16.28 2.48
C ALA A 111 -9.17 16.53 2.98
N ALA A 112 -10.18 16.55 2.08
CA ALA A 112 -11.58 16.68 2.45
C ALA A 112 -12.11 15.49 3.28
N ARG A 113 -11.63 14.27 2.99
CA ARG A 113 -11.90 13.06 3.79
C ARG A 113 -11.08 12.97 5.07
N ARG A 114 -10.09 13.86 5.23
CA ARG A 114 -9.08 13.84 6.31
C ARG A 114 -8.21 12.58 6.26
N ASP A 115 -7.88 12.12 5.07
CA ASP A 115 -6.92 11.03 4.89
C ASP A 115 -5.55 11.47 5.40
N ALA A 116 -4.93 10.65 6.24
CA ALA A 116 -3.63 10.95 6.84
C ALA A 116 -2.48 10.76 5.84
N LEU A 117 -2.66 9.87 4.87
CA LEU A 117 -1.67 9.54 3.86
C LEU A 117 -2.32 9.20 2.50
N GLN A 118 -1.47 9.19 1.47
CA GLN A 118 -1.77 8.56 0.20
C GLN A 118 -0.71 7.52 -0.13
N ILE A 119 -1.10 6.42 -0.75
CA ILE A 119 -0.22 5.33 -1.16
C ILE A 119 -0.39 5.03 -2.66
N MET A 120 0.67 4.60 -3.32
CA MET A 120 0.60 4.12 -4.70
C MET A 120 1.78 3.20 -5.03
N LEU A 121 1.56 2.32 -6.00
CA LEU A 121 2.63 1.77 -6.82
C LEU A 121 2.94 2.78 -7.94
N GLY A 122 4.22 2.93 -8.31
CA GLY A 122 4.57 3.96 -9.27
C GLY A 122 5.83 3.69 -10.07
N ILE A 123 6.01 4.51 -11.11
CA ILE A 123 7.22 4.50 -11.94
C ILE A 123 8.35 5.29 -11.25
N PRO A 124 9.62 4.98 -11.55
CA PRO A 124 10.76 5.65 -10.95
C PRO A 124 10.69 7.18 -10.99
N TYR A 125 10.92 7.82 -9.85
CA TYR A 125 11.05 9.27 -9.63
C TYR A 125 9.83 10.16 -9.91
N PHE A 126 8.93 9.79 -10.83
CA PHE A 126 7.84 10.65 -11.30
C PHE A 126 6.97 11.17 -10.14
N TYR A 127 6.59 10.29 -9.21
CA TYR A 127 5.65 10.66 -8.16
C TYR A 127 6.27 11.49 -7.02
N ARG A 128 7.60 11.53 -6.91
CA ARG A 128 8.30 12.43 -5.98
C ARG A 128 8.00 13.90 -6.27
N GLN A 129 7.67 14.23 -7.52
CA GLN A 129 7.26 15.57 -7.94
C GLN A 129 5.90 16.02 -7.35
N PHE A 130 5.18 15.13 -6.68
CA PHE A 130 3.90 15.40 -6.02
C PHE A 130 3.96 15.16 -4.50
N GLY A 131 5.16 15.01 -3.94
CA GLY A 131 5.39 14.85 -2.50
C GLY A 131 5.29 13.41 -2.00
N TYR A 132 5.36 12.42 -2.88
CA TYR A 132 5.52 11.01 -2.49
C TYR A 132 6.98 10.67 -2.26
N SER A 133 7.24 9.75 -1.34
CA SER A 133 8.56 9.19 -1.04
C SER A 133 8.50 7.68 -1.08
N TYR A 134 9.56 7.03 -1.55
CA TYR A 134 9.74 5.59 -1.34
C TYR A 134 9.82 5.32 0.15
N THR A 135 9.00 4.38 0.65
CA THR A 135 8.75 4.27 2.09
C THR A 135 8.62 2.83 2.55
N VAL A 136 7.79 2.04 1.88
CA VAL A 136 7.49 0.67 2.33
C VAL A 136 8.00 -0.32 1.30
N PRO A 137 8.91 -1.24 1.65
CA PRO A 137 9.36 -2.28 0.74
C PRO A 137 8.21 -3.10 0.17
N ILE A 138 8.26 -3.32 -1.14
CA ILE A 138 7.42 -4.29 -1.82
C ILE A 138 8.01 -5.67 -1.53
N PRO A 139 7.19 -6.67 -1.15
CA PRO A 139 7.71 -8.00 -0.88
C PRO A 139 8.41 -8.61 -2.10
N VAL A 140 9.50 -9.34 -1.85
CA VAL A 140 10.27 -10.00 -2.89
C VAL A 140 9.45 -11.11 -3.54
N THR A 141 9.58 -11.25 -4.85
CA THR A 141 9.01 -12.38 -5.59
C THR A 141 10.05 -13.48 -5.75
N HIS A 142 9.68 -14.70 -5.37
CA HIS A 142 10.50 -15.90 -5.56
C HIS A 142 9.99 -16.68 -6.76
N GLU A 143 10.91 -17.12 -7.62
CA GLU A 143 10.59 -18.13 -8.62
C GLU A 143 10.64 -19.50 -7.95
N VAL A 144 9.54 -20.27 -8.03
CA VAL A 144 9.57 -21.69 -7.70
C VAL A 144 9.68 -22.47 -9.00
N PRO A 145 10.76 -23.23 -9.25
CA PRO A 145 10.97 -23.91 -10.52
C PRO A 145 10.08 -25.17 -10.67
N PRO A 146 9.84 -25.67 -11.90
CA PRO A 146 9.01 -26.85 -12.18
C PRO A 146 9.41 -28.13 -11.45
N ASP A 147 10.70 -28.29 -11.19
CA ASP A 147 11.30 -29.45 -10.54
C ASP A 147 11.36 -29.32 -9.01
N ALA A 148 10.84 -28.22 -8.45
CA ALA A 148 10.70 -28.04 -7.02
C ALA A 148 9.83 -29.13 -6.39
N LYS A 149 10.30 -29.68 -5.27
CA LYS A 149 9.56 -30.71 -4.51
C LYS A 149 8.43 -30.07 -3.67
N LEU A 150 7.30 -29.82 -4.32
CA LEU A 150 6.05 -29.37 -3.70
C LEU A 150 5.04 -30.52 -3.66
N GLU A 151 5.24 -31.46 -2.74
CA GLU A 151 4.26 -32.53 -2.52
C GLU A 151 3.06 -31.98 -1.74
N PRO A 152 1.81 -32.19 -2.22
CA PRO A 152 0.63 -31.77 -1.49
C PRO A 152 0.55 -32.58 -0.18
N PRO A 153 0.40 -31.93 0.98
CA PRO A 153 0.28 -32.64 2.25
C PRO A 153 -1.04 -33.42 2.29
N THR A 154 -1.07 -34.50 3.08
CA THR A 154 -2.30 -35.27 3.31
C THR A 154 -3.23 -34.47 4.22
N GLY A 155 -4.52 -34.40 3.87
CA GLY A 155 -5.56 -33.81 4.73
C GLY A 155 -5.84 -32.32 4.50
N VAL A 156 -5.09 -31.65 3.62
CA VAL A 156 -5.37 -30.27 3.19
C VAL A 156 -5.87 -30.29 1.74
N LEU A 157 -7.08 -29.78 1.51
CA LEU A 157 -7.68 -29.65 0.19
C LEU A 157 -7.67 -28.19 -0.24
N VAL A 158 -7.26 -27.88 -1.46
CA VAL A 158 -7.32 -26.52 -1.99
C VAL A 158 -8.34 -26.46 -3.12
N ARG A 159 -9.18 -25.42 -3.10
CA ARG A 159 -10.20 -25.17 -4.12
C ARG A 159 -10.34 -23.68 -4.41
N ARG A 160 -11.04 -23.36 -5.51
CA ARG A 160 -11.44 -21.98 -5.80
C ARG A 160 -12.41 -21.51 -4.70
N ALA A 161 -12.20 -20.29 -4.23
CA ALA A 161 -13.10 -19.65 -3.28
C ALA A 161 -14.38 -19.18 -3.98
N THR A 162 -15.48 -19.20 -3.24
CA THR A 162 -16.81 -18.73 -3.65
C THR A 162 -17.23 -17.54 -2.78
N GLY A 163 -18.37 -16.91 -3.10
CA GLY A 163 -18.90 -15.79 -2.30
C GLY A 163 -19.13 -16.14 -0.83
N ASP A 164 -19.42 -17.41 -0.53
CA ASP A 164 -19.67 -17.89 0.83
C ASP A 164 -18.40 -17.96 1.68
N ASP A 165 -17.22 -18.00 1.04
CA ASP A 165 -15.92 -18.06 1.72
C ASP A 165 -15.43 -16.68 2.17
N LEU A 166 -16.06 -15.59 1.72
CA LEU A 166 -15.56 -14.22 1.94
C LEU A 166 -15.26 -13.89 3.41
N PRO A 167 -16.12 -14.22 4.40
CA PRO A 167 -15.80 -13.99 5.80
C PRO A 167 -14.54 -14.72 6.27
N ALA A 168 -14.30 -15.93 5.77
CA ALA A 168 -13.11 -16.72 6.12
C ALA A 168 -11.84 -16.15 5.46
N LEU A 169 -11.92 -15.73 4.20
CA LEU A 169 -10.79 -15.08 3.51
C LEU A 169 -10.34 -13.80 4.23
N GLN A 170 -11.29 -12.99 4.67
CA GLN A 170 -11.01 -11.78 5.45
C GLN A 170 -10.32 -12.11 6.77
N ALA A 171 -10.84 -13.07 7.53
CA ALA A 171 -10.26 -13.47 8.80
C ALA A 171 -8.84 -14.05 8.64
N LEU A 172 -8.59 -14.82 7.58
CA LEU A 172 -7.26 -15.38 7.27
C LEU A 172 -6.26 -14.27 6.93
N GLN A 173 -6.64 -13.26 6.14
CA GLN A 173 -5.77 -12.12 5.86
C GLN A 173 -5.52 -11.27 7.11
N GLU A 174 -6.55 -11.00 7.91
CA GLU A 174 -6.41 -10.28 9.17
C GLU A 174 -5.43 -10.99 10.12
N GLU A 175 -5.50 -12.32 10.18
CA GLU A 175 -4.55 -13.12 10.95
C GLU A 175 -3.13 -13.04 10.38
N ALA A 176 -2.97 -13.20 9.06
CA ALA A 176 -1.66 -13.10 8.42
C ALA A 176 -1.00 -11.73 8.64
N GLN A 177 -1.78 -10.66 8.67
CA GLN A 177 -1.29 -9.28 8.89
C GLN A 177 -1.14 -8.91 10.38
N ARG A 178 -1.53 -9.77 11.33
CA ARG A 178 -1.50 -9.45 12.77
C ARG A 178 -0.09 -9.13 13.27
N GLY A 179 0.92 -9.80 12.71
CA GLY A 179 2.33 -9.60 13.06
C GLY A 179 2.98 -8.36 12.45
N ALA A 180 2.29 -7.63 11.57
CA ALA A 180 2.81 -6.41 10.97
C ALA A 180 2.53 -5.18 11.86
N ASP A 181 3.53 -4.31 11.99
CA ASP A 181 3.41 -3.02 12.67
C ASP A 181 2.58 -2.04 11.85
N VAL A 182 2.72 -2.10 10.52
CA VAL A 182 1.94 -1.35 9.54
C VAL A 182 1.16 -2.34 8.68
N ALA A 183 -0.16 -2.26 8.65
CA ALA A 183 -0.98 -3.16 7.84
C ALA A 183 -2.03 -2.41 7.03
N MET A 184 -2.12 -2.73 5.74
CA MET A 184 -3.23 -2.31 4.89
C MET A 184 -3.96 -3.55 4.39
N PRO A 185 -5.10 -3.94 5.01
CA PRO A 185 -5.94 -5.00 4.48
C PRO A 185 -6.76 -4.48 3.28
N HIS A 186 -7.28 -5.41 2.48
CA HIS A 186 -8.25 -5.09 1.45
C HIS A 186 -9.53 -4.49 2.05
N SER A 187 -9.94 -3.32 1.56
CA SER A 187 -11.25 -2.75 1.86
C SER A 187 -12.41 -3.64 1.38
N SER A 188 -13.63 -3.38 1.87
CA SER A 188 -14.80 -4.13 1.43
C SER A 188 -15.09 -4.00 -0.07
N HIS A 189 -14.73 -2.88 -0.71
CA HIS A 189 -14.88 -2.77 -2.16
C HIS A 189 -13.85 -3.63 -2.89
N MET A 190 -12.62 -3.71 -2.36
CA MET A 190 -11.57 -4.50 -2.96
C MET A 190 -11.91 -5.98 -2.91
N TRP A 191 -12.42 -6.46 -1.78
CA TRP A 191 -12.94 -7.82 -1.68
C TRP A 191 -14.04 -8.12 -2.69
N ARG A 192 -15.03 -7.22 -2.86
CA ARG A 192 -16.08 -7.40 -3.88
C ARG A 192 -15.53 -7.43 -5.30
N TRP A 193 -14.52 -6.62 -5.58
CA TRP A 193 -13.83 -6.60 -6.86
C TRP A 193 -13.05 -7.90 -7.09
N LEU A 194 -12.24 -8.34 -6.14
CA LEU A 194 -11.46 -9.58 -6.20
C LEU A 194 -12.33 -10.81 -6.47
N MET A 195 -13.53 -10.87 -5.89
CA MET A 195 -14.48 -11.96 -6.11
C MET A 195 -15.04 -12.02 -7.55
N LYS A 196 -14.95 -10.93 -8.30
CA LYS A 196 -15.53 -10.79 -9.66
C LYS A 196 -14.49 -10.64 -10.76
N ALA A 197 -13.27 -10.22 -10.41
CA ALA A 197 -12.20 -9.97 -11.36
C ALA A 197 -11.91 -11.23 -12.18
N ALA A 198 -11.83 -11.08 -13.51
CA ALA A 198 -11.64 -12.22 -14.42
C ALA A 198 -10.18 -12.73 -14.45
N THR A 199 -9.22 -11.87 -14.14
CA THR A 199 -7.77 -12.11 -14.20
C THR A 199 -7.20 -12.59 -12.86
N VAL A 200 -8.01 -12.55 -11.80
CA VAL A 200 -7.64 -12.92 -10.44
C VAL A 200 -8.49 -14.09 -9.96
N GLU A 201 -7.87 -15.05 -9.30
CA GLU A 201 -8.58 -16.14 -8.63
C GLU A 201 -8.16 -16.24 -7.16
N LEU A 202 -9.14 -16.27 -6.26
CA LEU A 202 -8.91 -16.56 -4.85
C LEU A 202 -9.02 -18.06 -4.63
N ARG A 203 -8.02 -18.64 -3.96
CA ARG A 203 -7.98 -20.05 -3.55
C ARG A 203 -8.14 -20.14 -2.04
N ILE A 204 -8.83 -21.16 -1.58
CA ILE A 204 -9.01 -21.47 -0.17
C ILE A 204 -8.50 -22.89 0.09
N ALA A 205 -7.66 -23.02 1.11
CA ALA A 205 -7.23 -24.31 1.65
C ALA A 205 -8.14 -24.68 2.82
N GLU A 206 -8.55 -25.95 2.87
CA GLU A 206 -9.41 -26.53 3.90
C GLU A 206 -8.69 -27.69 4.59
N GLU A 207 -8.72 -27.70 5.92
CA GLU A 207 -8.24 -28.80 6.75
C GLU A 207 -9.39 -29.26 7.65
N GLY A 208 -9.71 -30.56 7.63
CA GLY A 208 -10.86 -31.09 8.37
C GLY A 208 -12.21 -30.48 7.96
N GLY A 209 -12.33 -29.95 6.73
CA GLY A 209 -13.53 -29.28 6.23
C GLY A 209 -13.70 -27.83 6.68
N MET A 210 -12.68 -27.25 7.33
CA MET A 210 -12.67 -25.86 7.79
C MET A 210 -11.65 -25.02 7.01
N PRO A 211 -11.94 -23.75 6.69
CA PRO A 211 -10.96 -22.83 6.12
C PRO A 211 -9.68 -22.75 6.95
N ALA A 212 -8.54 -23.01 6.32
CA ALA A 212 -7.22 -23.08 6.96
C ALA A 212 -6.19 -22.14 6.33
N GLY A 213 -6.40 -21.70 5.08
CA GLY A 213 -5.53 -20.73 4.42
C GLY A 213 -6.10 -20.22 3.11
N MET A 214 -5.45 -19.21 2.52
CA MET A 214 -5.82 -18.70 1.20
C MET A 214 -4.62 -18.20 0.40
N SER A 215 -4.80 -18.07 -0.90
CA SER A 215 -3.87 -17.37 -1.79
C SER A 215 -4.63 -16.63 -2.88
N ARG A 216 -4.03 -15.55 -3.40
CA ARG A 216 -4.48 -14.85 -4.60
C ARG A 216 -3.63 -15.31 -5.78
N LEU A 217 -4.27 -15.70 -6.87
CA LEU A 217 -3.63 -16.08 -8.11
C LEU A 217 -3.90 -14.99 -9.16
N LYS A 218 -2.88 -14.60 -9.91
CA LYS A 218 -3.03 -13.81 -11.14
C LYS A 218 -2.28 -14.49 -12.26
N ARG A 219 -2.90 -14.58 -13.43
CA ARG A 219 -2.27 -15.12 -14.64
C ARG A 219 -1.79 -13.99 -15.51
N ALA A 220 -0.60 -14.16 -16.10
CA ALA A 220 -0.16 -13.24 -17.12
C ALA A 220 -1.08 -13.35 -18.36
N PRO A 221 -1.51 -12.22 -18.91
CA PRO A 221 -2.34 -12.15 -20.10
C PRO A 221 -1.65 -12.80 -21.30
N GLY A 222 -2.34 -13.71 -21.98
CA GLY A 222 -1.77 -14.43 -23.13
C GLY A 222 -0.67 -15.45 -22.78
N ALA A 223 -0.30 -15.58 -21.51
CA ALA A 223 0.67 -16.54 -20.99
C ALA A 223 0.03 -17.33 -19.84
N PRO A 224 -0.86 -18.30 -20.14
CA PRO A 224 -1.62 -19.02 -19.11
C PRO A 224 -0.73 -19.81 -18.13
N ASP A 225 0.50 -20.13 -18.53
CA ASP A 225 1.48 -20.84 -17.72
C ASP A 225 2.35 -19.92 -16.84
N GLU A 226 2.25 -18.60 -16.99
CA GLU A 226 2.86 -17.63 -16.08
C GLU A 226 1.85 -17.27 -14.99
N LEU A 227 2.08 -17.82 -13.79
CA LEU A 227 1.18 -17.69 -12.65
C LEU A 227 1.90 -17.01 -11.48
N VAL A 228 1.34 -15.89 -11.04
CA VAL A 228 1.73 -15.20 -9.81
C VAL A 228 0.83 -15.67 -8.67
N VAL A 229 1.46 -16.11 -7.58
CA VAL A 229 0.84 -16.45 -6.31
C VAL A 229 1.19 -15.34 -5.32
N ALA A 230 0.19 -14.61 -4.86
CA ALA A 230 0.36 -13.51 -3.93
C ALA A 230 -0.58 -13.67 -2.72
N GLU A 231 -0.38 -12.82 -1.72
CA GLU A 231 -1.26 -12.69 -0.57
C GLU A 231 -1.50 -14.03 0.15
N VAL A 232 -0.50 -14.92 0.19
CA VAL A 232 -0.63 -16.21 0.87
C VAL A 232 -0.85 -15.94 2.37
N ALA A 233 -2.00 -16.37 2.86
CA ALA A 233 -2.34 -16.37 4.28
C ALA A 233 -2.43 -17.83 4.73
N ALA A 234 -1.36 -18.31 5.36
CA ALA A 234 -1.24 -19.69 5.79
C ALA A 234 -0.59 -19.74 7.20
N PRO A 235 -1.28 -20.32 8.21
CA PRO A 235 -0.76 -20.39 9.57
C PRO A 235 0.30 -21.50 9.74
N THR A 236 0.34 -22.49 8.84
CA THR A 236 1.25 -23.64 8.92
C THR A 236 1.98 -23.89 7.61
N VAL A 237 3.13 -24.58 7.70
CA VAL A 237 3.97 -24.93 6.53
C VAL A 237 3.21 -25.87 5.60
N GLU A 238 2.38 -26.76 6.16
CA GLU A 238 1.53 -27.69 5.42
C GLU A 238 0.51 -26.92 4.57
N VAL A 239 -0.21 -25.96 5.16
CA VAL A 239 -1.19 -25.14 4.42
C VAL A 239 -0.50 -24.30 3.34
N ALA A 240 0.64 -23.68 3.65
CA ALA A 240 1.41 -22.92 2.67
C ALA A 240 1.86 -23.81 1.50
N ARG A 241 2.38 -25.01 1.80
CA ARG A 241 2.81 -25.98 0.79
C ARG A 241 1.64 -26.49 -0.06
N ALA A 242 0.48 -26.71 0.56
CA ALA A 242 -0.74 -27.11 -0.17
C ALA A 242 -1.17 -26.03 -1.19
N LEU A 243 -1.14 -24.75 -0.80
CA LEU A 243 -1.47 -23.63 -1.69
C LEU A 243 -0.46 -23.51 -2.85
N LEU A 244 0.84 -23.69 -2.59
CA LEU A 244 1.84 -23.66 -3.66
C LEU A 244 1.78 -24.90 -4.57
N ALA A 245 1.49 -26.07 -4.02
CA ALA A 245 1.29 -27.30 -4.81
C ALA A 245 0.03 -27.20 -5.69
N ASP A 246 -1.05 -26.62 -5.17
CA ASP A 246 -2.26 -26.32 -5.93
C ASP A 246 -1.94 -25.36 -7.09
N ALA A 247 -1.29 -24.23 -6.82
CA ALA A 247 -0.87 -23.29 -7.85
C ALA A 247 0.03 -23.95 -8.92
N ARG A 248 0.97 -24.81 -8.51
CA ARG A 248 1.80 -25.59 -9.45
C ARG A 248 0.96 -26.48 -10.37
N SER A 249 -0.07 -27.12 -9.82
CA SER A 249 -0.92 -28.04 -10.59
C SER A 249 -1.74 -27.33 -11.69
N LEU A 250 -1.88 -26.00 -11.58
CA LEU A 250 -2.65 -25.15 -12.50
C LEU A 250 -1.83 -24.61 -13.67
N VAL A 251 -0.54 -24.96 -13.78
CA VAL A 251 0.36 -24.56 -14.88
C VAL A 251 1.02 -25.78 -15.52
N GLY A 252 1.28 -25.73 -16.83
CA GLY A 252 1.77 -26.84 -17.65
C GLY A 252 3.24 -27.21 -17.47
N GLY A 253 3.74 -27.28 -16.23
CA GLY A 253 5.14 -27.55 -15.93
C GLY A 253 6.07 -26.33 -16.06
N SER A 254 5.49 -25.12 -16.04
CA SER A 254 6.21 -23.85 -15.95
C SER A 254 6.48 -23.46 -14.49
N ALA A 255 7.43 -22.54 -14.27
CA ALA A 255 7.68 -21.94 -12.97
C ALA A 255 6.46 -21.16 -12.47
N ILE A 256 6.33 -21.01 -11.15
CA ILE A 256 5.36 -20.07 -10.56
C ILE A 256 6.14 -18.97 -9.84
N SER A 257 5.63 -17.75 -9.92
CA SER A 257 6.16 -16.58 -9.20
C SER A 257 5.39 -16.45 -7.89
N VAL A 258 6.08 -16.38 -6.75
CA VAL A 258 5.44 -16.33 -5.44
C VAL A 258 5.89 -15.08 -4.71
N VAL A 259 4.97 -14.15 -4.48
CA VAL A 259 5.21 -12.95 -3.68
C VAL A 259 5.35 -13.37 -2.22
N ASP A 260 6.52 -13.08 -1.64
CA ASP A 260 6.84 -13.47 -0.27
C ASP A 260 5.94 -12.72 0.73
N ARG A 261 5.79 -13.32 1.91
CA ARG A 261 5.25 -12.69 3.11
C ARG A 261 6.19 -13.05 4.27
N PRO A 262 7.21 -12.22 4.53
CA PRO A 262 8.31 -12.59 5.42
C PRO A 262 7.89 -12.94 6.85
N ALA A 263 8.64 -13.86 7.47
CA ALA A 263 8.45 -14.35 8.85
C ALA A 263 7.20 -15.20 9.13
N GLY A 264 6.58 -15.78 8.09
CA GLY A 264 5.48 -16.73 8.22
C GLY A 264 5.81 -18.13 7.67
N ALA A 265 4.82 -19.03 7.69
CA ALA A 265 4.95 -20.37 7.16
C ALA A 265 5.35 -20.42 5.66
N LEU A 266 4.88 -19.44 4.86
CA LEU A 266 5.28 -19.31 3.46
C LEU A 266 6.79 -19.14 3.31
N ALA A 267 7.43 -18.27 4.12
CA ALA A 267 8.85 -18.01 4.05
C ALA A 267 9.68 -19.28 4.30
N HIS A 268 9.22 -20.18 5.16
CA HIS A 268 9.86 -21.49 5.37
C HIS A 268 9.78 -22.38 4.13
N VAL A 269 8.63 -22.43 3.44
CA VAL A 269 8.51 -23.18 2.18
C VAL A 269 9.40 -22.55 1.10
N LEU A 270 9.38 -21.23 0.95
CA LEU A 270 10.18 -20.53 -0.05
C LEU A 270 11.69 -20.64 0.21
N ALA A 271 12.14 -20.74 1.45
CA ALA A 271 13.54 -21.02 1.76
C ALA A 271 14.01 -22.41 1.27
N GLU A 272 13.10 -23.37 1.14
CA GLU A 272 13.41 -24.72 0.64
C GLU A 272 13.35 -24.81 -0.89
N VAL A 273 12.38 -24.16 -1.53
CA VAL A 273 12.05 -24.37 -2.95
C VAL A 273 12.17 -23.14 -3.83
N GLY A 274 12.18 -21.94 -3.22
CA GLY A 274 12.21 -20.67 -3.92
C GLY A 274 13.62 -20.30 -4.38
N ARG A 275 13.71 -19.62 -5.51
CA ARG A 275 14.89 -18.93 -5.99
C ARG A 275 14.57 -17.45 -6.01
N HIS A 276 15.47 -16.64 -5.47
CA HIS A 276 15.31 -15.19 -5.54
C HIS A 276 15.25 -14.77 -7.00
N SER A 277 14.16 -14.07 -7.37
CA SER A 277 14.07 -13.39 -8.64
C SER A 277 14.33 -11.90 -8.38
N TYR A 278 15.31 -11.32 -9.08
CA TYR A 278 15.55 -9.89 -9.00
C TYR A 278 14.58 -9.19 -9.95
N GLY A 279 13.62 -8.46 -9.40
CA GLY A 279 12.84 -7.48 -10.14
C GLY A 279 13.70 -6.29 -10.55
N GLY A 280 13.41 -5.68 -11.71
CA GLY A 280 14.10 -4.47 -12.20
C GLY A 280 13.41 -3.15 -11.83
N GLY A 281 12.43 -3.18 -10.91
CA GLY A 281 11.52 -2.08 -10.58
C GLY A 281 11.98 -1.22 -9.40
N ALA A 282 11.13 -0.28 -8.99
CA ALA A 282 11.28 0.36 -7.69
C ALA A 282 10.69 -0.59 -6.65
N ASP A 283 11.51 -1.07 -5.71
CA ASP A 283 11.14 -2.12 -4.76
C ASP A 283 10.39 -1.57 -3.53
N GLU A 284 9.72 -0.43 -3.66
CA GLU A 284 9.04 0.26 -2.55
C GLU A 284 7.75 0.96 -2.99
N TYR A 285 6.70 0.80 -2.19
CA TYR A 285 5.50 1.63 -2.28
C TYR A 285 5.84 3.08 -1.94
N LEU A 286 5.21 3.98 -2.70
CA LEU A 286 5.33 5.42 -2.55
C LEU A 286 4.25 5.93 -1.61
N ILE A 287 4.64 6.62 -0.54
CA ILE A 287 3.73 7.23 0.43
C ILE A 287 3.88 8.74 0.43
N ARG A 288 2.76 9.45 0.46
CA ARG A 288 2.69 10.89 0.69
C ARG A 288 1.99 11.16 2.01
N VAL A 289 2.62 11.98 2.84
CA VAL A 289 2.00 12.56 4.05
C VAL A 289 1.63 14.00 3.74
N ALA A 290 0.33 14.28 3.67
CA ALA A 290 -0.16 15.62 3.35
C ALA A 290 0.18 16.63 4.45
N ASP A 291 -0.02 16.21 5.70
CA ASP A 291 0.22 17.03 6.88
C ASP A 291 0.80 16.15 8.02
N PRO A 292 2.13 16.19 8.23
CA PRO A 292 2.78 15.57 9.38
C PRO A 292 2.17 15.85 10.77
N VAL A 293 1.58 17.02 11.03
CA VAL A 293 0.98 17.34 12.34
C VAL A 293 -0.33 16.59 12.51
N VAL A 294 -1.17 16.56 11.46
CA VAL A 294 -2.41 15.78 11.46
C VAL A 294 -2.12 14.29 11.60
N LEU A 295 -1.09 13.79 10.91
CA LEU A 295 -0.63 12.41 11.04
C LEU A 295 -0.20 12.08 12.48
N LEU A 296 0.67 12.91 13.08
CA LEU A 296 1.15 12.69 14.44
C LEU A 296 0.02 12.79 15.48
N ASP A 297 -0.95 13.70 15.30
CA ASP A 297 -2.12 13.80 16.19
C ASP A 297 -3.03 12.57 16.09
N ALA A 298 -3.21 12.02 14.88
CA ALA A 298 -3.94 10.77 14.68
C ALA A 298 -3.22 9.57 15.33
N LEU A 299 -1.88 9.58 15.35
CA LEU A 299 -1.05 8.52 15.91
C LEU A 299 -0.87 8.57 17.44
N ARG A 300 -1.47 9.53 18.14
CA ARG A 300 -1.36 9.62 19.61
C ARG A 300 -1.58 8.30 20.36
N PRO A 301 -2.56 7.43 20.01
CA PRO A 301 -2.71 6.14 20.68
C PRO A 301 -1.45 5.28 20.55
N THR A 302 -1.01 4.97 19.33
CA THR A 302 0.22 4.21 19.07
C THR A 302 1.46 4.84 19.70
N LEU A 303 1.62 6.16 19.63
CA LEU A 303 2.74 6.86 20.27
C LEU A 303 2.67 6.75 21.80
N SER A 304 1.48 6.78 22.39
CA SER A 304 1.26 6.55 23.83
C SER A 304 1.57 5.11 24.22
N ALA A 305 1.15 4.12 23.44
CA ALA A 305 1.48 2.72 23.69
C ALA A 305 3.00 2.50 23.71
N ARG A 306 3.73 3.10 22.75
CA ARG A 306 5.20 3.07 22.70
C ARG A 306 5.82 3.75 23.92
N LEU A 307 5.33 4.93 24.32
CA LEU A 307 5.80 5.62 25.53
C LEU A 307 5.59 4.79 26.80
N ASN A 308 4.38 4.26 26.99
CA ASN A 308 4.03 3.44 28.15
C ASN A 308 4.92 2.19 28.29
N ALA A 309 5.32 1.59 27.16
CA ALA A 309 6.21 0.43 27.14
C ALA A 309 7.70 0.77 27.30
N SER A 310 8.05 2.05 27.50
CA SER A 310 9.43 2.55 27.51
C SER A 310 9.86 3.15 28.85
N ALA A 311 11.11 3.57 28.95
CA ALA A 311 11.63 4.34 30.08
C ALA A 311 10.92 5.69 30.29
N PHE A 312 10.23 6.22 29.27
CA PHE A 312 9.47 7.47 29.35
C PHE A 312 8.04 7.31 29.92
N GLY A 313 7.58 6.08 30.16
CA GLY A 313 6.19 5.77 30.51
C GLY A 313 5.66 6.37 31.83
N ARG A 314 6.54 6.85 32.71
CA ARG A 314 6.16 7.58 33.95
C ARG A 314 6.52 9.06 33.92
N GLY A 315 7.19 9.51 32.87
CA GLY A 315 7.68 10.87 32.74
C GLY A 315 6.66 11.81 32.12
N SER A 316 7.03 13.08 32.06
CA SER A 316 6.37 14.11 31.29
C SER A 316 7.39 14.85 30.46
N GLY A 317 7.02 15.29 29.27
CA GLY A 317 7.94 16.04 28.42
C GLY A 317 7.28 16.63 27.19
N GLU A 318 8.10 17.36 26.45
CA GLU A 318 7.74 17.97 25.18
C GLU A 318 8.78 17.59 24.12
N LEU A 319 8.29 17.20 22.94
CA LEU A 319 9.08 16.90 21.77
C LEU A 319 8.70 17.89 20.67
N LEU A 320 9.67 18.74 20.30
CA LEU A 320 9.61 19.56 19.10
C LEU A 320 10.18 18.75 17.93
N VAL A 321 9.38 18.52 16.89
CA VAL A 321 9.82 17.97 15.60
C VAL A 321 9.66 19.06 14.54
N SER A 322 10.77 19.58 14.04
CA SER A 322 10.77 20.54 12.93
C SER A 322 10.85 19.82 11.60
N PHE A 323 9.95 20.19 10.69
CA PHE A 323 10.00 19.88 9.27
C PHE A 323 10.55 21.06 8.45
N TYR A 324 11.40 21.87 9.09
CA TYR A 324 12.08 23.08 8.59
C TYR A 324 11.17 24.27 8.26
N ARG A 325 10.08 24.05 7.55
CA ARG A 325 9.10 25.09 7.18
C ARG A 325 7.93 25.19 8.16
N ARG A 326 7.73 24.14 8.96
CA ARG A 326 6.68 23.99 9.97
C ARG A 326 7.15 22.98 11.00
N SER A 327 6.58 23.00 12.19
CA SER A 327 6.95 22.07 13.25
C SER A 327 5.71 21.43 13.89
N ALA A 328 5.90 20.30 14.55
CA ALA A 328 4.96 19.70 15.47
C ALA A 328 5.53 19.78 16.88
N VAL A 329 4.70 20.15 17.85
CA VAL A 329 5.00 20.04 19.27
C VAL A 329 4.11 18.96 19.85
N LEU A 330 4.75 17.90 20.34
CA LEU A 330 4.11 16.77 21.00
C LEU A 330 4.37 16.85 22.50
N ARG A 331 3.30 16.80 23.31
CA ARG A 331 3.40 16.75 24.78
C ARG A 331 2.95 15.39 25.27
N TYR A 332 3.65 14.88 26.27
CA TYR A 332 3.28 13.63 26.93
C TYR A 332 3.39 13.73 28.44
N GLU A 333 2.57 12.94 29.13
CA GLU A 333 2.54 12.83 30.59
C GLU A 333 2.08 11.42 30.95
N GLY A 334 2.80 10.76 31.88
CA GLY A 334 2.43 9.44 32.37
C GLY A 334 2.29 8.40 31.26
N GLY A 335 3.17 8.48 30.25
CA GLY A 335 3.19 7.56 29.11
C GLY A 335 2.08 7.79 28.08
N ALA A 336 1.28 8.85 28.22
CA ALA A 336 0.27 9.23 27.23
C ALA A 336 0.67 10.51 26.48
N VAL A 337 0.52 10.50 25.15
CA VAL A 337 0.60 11.70 24.32
C VAL A 337 -0.69 12.49 24.49
N THR A 338 -0.64 13.59 25.23
CA THR A 338 -1.80 14.40 25.59
C THR A 338 -2.12 15.47 24.55
N HIS A 339 -1.13 15.87 23.75
CA HIS A 339 -1.30 16.94 22.78
C HIS A 339 -0.32 16.83 21.61
N VAL A 340 -0.80 17.14 20.41
CA VAL A 340 0.02 17.42 19.23
C VAL A 340 -0.50 18.70 18.60
N ALA A 341 0.37 19.68 18.40
CA ALA A 341 0.00 20.95 17.77
C ALA A 341 1.03 21.41 16.74
N ALA A 342 0.54 22.16 15.75
CA ALA A 342 1.38 22.84 14.81
C ALA A 342 2.13 23.99 15.50
N ALA A 343 3.40 24.17 15.13
CA ALA A 343 4.24 25.30 15.51
C ALA A 343 4.93 25.87 14.27
N PRO A 344 5.44 27.13 14.32
CA PRO A 344 6.23 27.70 13.23
C PRO A 344 7.44 26.82 12.85
N GLY A 345 7.90 26.95 11.62
CA GLY A 345 9.10 26.26 11.16
C GLY A 345 10.34 26.70 11.93
N GLU A 346 11.21 25.74 12.25
CA GLU A 346 12.47 25.98 12.93
C GLU A 346 13.63 25.47 12.08
N GLN A 347 14.59 26.35 11.75
CA GLN A 347 15.73 26.02 10.91
C GLN A 347 16.90 25.41 11.70
N ALA A 348 16.98 25.68 13.00
CA ALA A 348 17.99 25.14 13.90
C ALA A 348 17.33 24.35 15.06
N PRO A 349 16.56 23.28 14.77
CA PRO A 349 15.75 22.60 15.79
C PRO A 349 16.57 22.02 16.94
N VAL A 350 17.81 21.59 16.68
CA VAL A 350 18.71 21.06 17.71
C VAL A 350 19.09 22.12 18.74
N SER A 351 19.26 23.38 18.33
CA SER A 351 19.55 24.50 19.24
C SER A 351 18.38 24.80 20.17
N GLU A 352 17.15 24.67 19.65
CA GLU A 352 15.91 24.72 20.44
C GLU A 352 15.64 23.42 21.20
N GLY A 353 16.49 22.41 20.99
CA GLY A 353 16.45 21.11 21.64
C GLY A 353 15.30 20.21 21.20
N GLY A 354 14.81 20.42 19.98
CA GLY A 354 13.98 19.50 19.22
C GLY A 354 14.80 18.62 18.26
N ALA A 355 14.08 17.93 17.38
CA ALA A 355 14.62 17.15 16.27
C ALA A 355 14.28 17.82 14.93
N GLY A 356 15.18 17.74 13.95
CA GLY A 356 14.93 18.11 12.55
C GLY A 356 14.68 16.88 11.71
N VAL A 357 13.55 16.83 11.00
CA VAL A 357 13.15 15.75 10.10
C VAL A 357 12.72 16.35 8.77
N PRO A 358 13.42 16.09 7.66
CA PRO A 358 12.99 16.53 6.33
C PRO A 358 11.56 16.06 6.03
N PRO A 359 10.70 16.92 5.43
CA PRO A 359 9.29 16.60 5.20
C PRO A 359 9.09 15.36 4.30
N ASP A 360 10.03 15.07 3.41
CA ASP A 360 10.03 13.89 2.54
C ASP A 360 10.45 12.59 3.26
N LEU A 361 11.05 12.67 4.45
CA LEU A 361 11.38 11.51 5.29
C LEU A 361 10.31 11.19 6.34
N VAL A 362 9.25 12.00 6.45
CA VAL A 362 8.17 11.75 7.44
C VAL A 362 7.46 10.43 7.17
N ALA A 363 7.27 10.07 5.89
CA ALA A 363 6.66 8.81 5.54
C ALA A 363 7.52 7.62 6.03
N ASP A 364 8.81 7.62 5.74
CA ASP A 364 9.76 6.57 6.17
C ASP A 364 9.90 6.50 7.68
N LEU A 365 9.96 7.65 8.36
CA LEU A 365 9.98 7.72 9.83
C LEU A 365 8.77 7.04 10.48
N VAL A 366 7.59 7.14 9.86
CA VAL A 366 6.32 6.69 10.45
C VAL A 366 5.89 5.30 9.99
N PHE A 367 6.23 4.92 8.76
CA PHE A 367 5.72 3.69 8.12
C PHE A 367 6.81 2.74 7.66
N GLY A 368 8.06 3.21 7.58
CA GLY A 368 9.15 2.49 6.92
C GLY A 368 10.03 1.64 7.84
N PRO A 369 10.94 0.87 7.24
CA PRO A 369 11.75 -0.12 7.94
C PRO A 369 12.97 0.45 8.65
N HIS A 370 13.30 1.73 8.45
CA HIS A 370 14.56 2.32 8.95
C HIS A 370 14.44 2.89 10.37
N GLY A 371 13.28 3.47 10.71
CA GLY A 371 13.08 4.16 11.99
C GLY A 371 14.00 5.38 12.19
N ALA A 372 13.86 6.07 13.32
CA ALA A 372 14.52 7.36 13.54
C ALA A 372 16.06 7.29 13.50
N LEU A 373 16.66 6.25 14.10
CA LEU A 373 18.11 6.19 14.24
C LEU A 373 18.84 5.90 12.93
N GLU A 374 18.31 4.99 12.10
CA GLU A 374 18.92 4.69 10.81
C GLU A 374 18.73 5.86 9.84
N LEU A 375 17.56 6.51 9.88
CA LEU A 375 17.34 7.71 9.08
C LEU A 375 18.31 8.85 9.46
N GLU A 376 18.60 9.05 10.75
CA GLU A 376 19.63 10.00 11.20
C GLU A 376 21.02 9.62 10.69
N ALA A 377 21.35 8.32 10.68
CA ALA A 377 22.66 7.84 10.25
C ALA A 377 22.87 7.97 8.72
N THR A 378 21.79 7.97 7.94
CA THR A 378 21.82 7.93 6.47
C THR A 378 21.45 9.25 5.80
N HIS A 379 20.87 10.21 6.53
CA HIS A 379 20.41 11.49 5.98
C HIS A 379 20.99 12.68 6.75
N ALA A 380 21.85 13.46 6.09
CA ALA A 380 22.56 14.59 6.71
C ALA A 380 21.62 15.69 7.25
N ASP A 381 20.45 15.86 6.63
CA ASP A 381 19.45 16.85 7.02
C ASP A 381 18.47 16.31 8.08
N LEU A 382 18.69 15.11 8.62
CA LEU A 382 17.95 14.60 9.78
C LEU A 382 18.85 14.63 11.00
N ASN A 383 18.39 15.27 12.07
CA ASN A 383 19.16 15.38 13.30
C ASN A 383 18.24 15.31 14.51
N LEU A 384 18.42 14.29 15.34
CA LEU A 384 17.55 14.04 16.49
C LEU A 384 17.97 14.86 17.73
N GLY A 385 19.18 15.43 17.73
CA GLY A 385 19.72 16.21 18.83
C GLY A 385 19.62 15.49 20.18
N ARG A 386 19.22 16.22 21.23
CA ARG A 386 19.01 15.63 22.56
C ARG A 386 17.77 14.71 22.65
N GLN A 387 16.92 14.69 21.62
CA GLN A 387 15.67 13.92 21.58
C GLN A 387 15.87 12.49 21.06
N ARG A 388 17.11 12.10 20.75
CA ARG A 388 17.46 10.82 20.12
C ARG A 388 16.76 9.59 20.72
N ALA A 389 16.84 9.40 22.04
CA ALA A 389 16.23 8.25 22.72
C ALA A 389 14.69 8.29 22.68
N LEU A 390 14.10 9.48 22.74
CA LEU A 390 12.64 9.64 22.64
C LEU A 390 12.16 9.39 21.22
N MET A 391 12.89 9.89 20.22
CA MET A 391 12.59 9.68 18.80
C MET A 391 12.72 8.20 18.41
N GLU A 392 13.75 7.51 18.87
CA GLU A 392 13.90 6.05 18.71
C GLU A 392 12.71 5.28 19.31
N THR A 393 12.28 5.68 20.52
CA THR A 393 11.12 5.07 21.19
C THR A 393 9.83 5.27 20.40
N LEU A 394 9.60 6.49 19.90
CA LEU A 394 8.36 6.86 19.24
C LEU A 394 8.29 6.38 17.79
N PHE A 395 9.43 6.29 17.10
CA PHE A 395 9.53 5.97 15.68
C PHE A 395 10.59 4.87 15.44
N PRO A 396 10.36 3.65 15.95
CA PRO A 396 11.25 2.52 15.68
C PRO A 396 11.12 2.03 14.23
N PRO A 397 12.07 1.22 13.73
CA PRO A 397 11.91 0.42 12.52
C PRO A 397 10.58 -0.34 12.50
N LEU A 398 9.82 -0.28 11.41
CA LEU A 398 8.54 -0.96 11.30
C LEU A 398 8.54 -2.01 10.20
N ARG A 399 7.81 -3.11 10.45
CA ARG A 399 7.48 -4.10 9.43
C ARG A 399 6.09 -3.82 8.88
N ALA A 400 5.99 -3.75 7.55
CA ALA A 400 4.74 -3.49 6.86
C ALA A 400 4.23 -4.70 6.08
N ASP A 401 2.91 -4.84 6.01
CA ASP A 401 2.20 -5.74 5.11
C ASP A 401 1.08 -4.95 4.43
N ILE A 402 1.26 -4.62 3.16
CA ILE A 402 0.36 -3.74 2.41
C ILE A 402 -0.25 -4.52 1.26
N LEU A 403 -1.57 -4.66 1.26
CA LEU A 403 -2.31 -5.28 0.17
C LEU A 403 -2.84 -4.18 -0.76
N VAL A 404 -2.29 -4.09 -1.96
CA VAL A 404 -2.71 -3.16 -3.01
C VAL A 404 -3.53 -3.85 -4.10
N PHE A 405 -4.06 -3.06 -5.03
CA PHE A 405 -4.87 -3.56 -6.14
C PHE A 405 -4.05 -4.43 -7.09
N TYR A 406 -2.86 -3.95 -7.47
CA TYR A 406 -1.97 -4.59 -8.44
C TYR A 406 -1.04 -5.60 -7.78
N ILE A 407 -0.94 -6.78 -8.39
CA ILE A 407 0.17 -7.71 -8.19
C ILE A 407 0.85 -7.87 -9.54
N ASP A 408 2.16 -7.62 -9.57
CA ASP A 408 3.02 -7.67 -10.76
C ASP A 408 3.88 -8.93 -10.79
#